data_AF-A0A379T1K7-F1
#
_entry.id   AF-A0A379T1K7-F1
#
_cell.length_a   1.000
_cell.length_b   1.000
_cell.length_c   1.000
_cell.angle_alpha   90.00
_cell.angle_beta   90.00
_cell.angle_gamma   90.00
#
_symmetry.space_group_name_H-M   'P 1'
#
loop_
_entity.id
_entity.type
_entity.pdbx_description
1 polymer ?
#
loop_
_entity_poly.entity_id
_entity_poly.type
_entity_poly.pdbx_seq_one_letter_code
_entity_poly.pdbx_strand_id
1 'polypeptide(L)'
;MIVPKGLPFSIVNQALGKKAISKMLNTCYRILGLKPTVIFADQTMYTGFAYAARSGASVGIDDMVIPEKKHEIISEAEAEVAEIQEQFQSGLVTAGERYNKVIDILGCGERSCIQSDDG
;
A
#
# COMPACT_ATOMS: atom_id res chain seq x y z
N MET A 1 -26.81 12.13 12.16
CA MET A 1 -26.59 10.91 11.36
C MET A 1 -26.74 11.30 9.89
N ILE A 2 -25.66 11.21 9.10
CA ILE A 2 -25.60 11.74 7.72
C ILE A 2 -26.20 10.80 6.66
N VAL A 3 -26.51 9.56 7.03
CA VAL A 3 -26.99 8.54 6.09
C VAL A 3 -28.46 8.81 5.74
N PRO A 4 -28.84 8.89 4.45
CA PRO A 4 -30.23 9.13 4.07
C PRO A 4 -31.11 7.91 4.39
N LYS A 5 -32.39 8.18 4.72
CA LYS A 5 -33.38 7.17 5.06
C LYS A 5 -33.61 6.24 3.86
N GLY A 6 -33.17 4.99 3.96
CA GLY A 6 -33.30 3.99 2.89
C GLY A 6 -32.04 3.18 2.61
N LEU A 7 -30.87 3.56 3.14
CA LEU A 7 -29.67 2.72 3.07
C LEU A 7 -29.59 1.74 4.25
N PRO A 8 -29.15 0.50 4.02
CA PRO A 8 -28.87 -0.44 5.09
C PRO A 8 -27.63 0.00 5.90
N PHE A 9 -27.73 -0.10 7.22
CA PHE A 9 -26.65 0.26 8.16
C PHE A 9 -25.38 -0.59 7.99
N SER A 10 -25.48 -1.75 7.35
CA SER A 10 -24.34 -2.63 7.07
C SER A 10 -23.27 -1.99 6.19
N ILE A 11 -23.60 -0.98 5.38
CA ILE A 11 -22.64 -0.31 4.48
C ILE A 11 -21.69 0.62 5.26
N VAL A 12 -22.15 1.17 6.37
CA VAL A 12 -21.38 2.09 7.22
C VAL A 12 -20.68 1.40 8.38
N ASN A 13 -21.08 0.17 8.73
CA ASN A 13 -20.50 -0.60 9.83
C ASN A 13 -19.22 -1.35 9.42
N GLN A 14 -18.27 -0.64 8.82
CA GLN A 14 -16.97 -1.18 8.40
C GLN A 14 -15.93 -0.06 8.29
N ALA A 15 -14.65 -0.41 8.17
CA ALA A 15 -13.60 0.56 7.87
C ALA A 15 -13.88 1.23 6.49
N LEU A 16 -14.13 2.53 6.51
CA LEU A 16 -14.50 3.30 5.32
C LEU A 16 -13.26 3.81 4.60
N GLY A 17 -12.57 2.93 3.86
CA GLY A 17 -11.54 3.32 2.89
C GLY A 17 -12.13 3.85 1.58
N LYS A 18 -11.25 4.24 0.64
CA LYS A 18 -11.64 4.79 -0.69
C LYS A 18 -12.67 3.92 -1.43
N LYS A 19 -12.44 2.60 -1.48
CA LYS A 19 -13.33 1.65 -2.18
C LYS A 19 -14.70 1.54 -1.51
N ALA A 20 -14.74 1.55 -0.18
CA ALA A 20 -15.97 1.45 0.60
C ALA A 20 -16.85 2.70 0.41
N ILE A 21 -16.26 3.90 0.44
CA ILE A 21 -16.97 5.17 0.19
C ILE A 21 -17.56 5.21 -1.22
N SER A 22 -16.80 4.78 -2.23
CA SER A 22 -17.29 4.70 -3.61
C SER A 22 -18.49 3.74 -3.74
N LYS A 23 -18.41 2.56 -3.12
CA LYS A 23 -19.52 1.59 -3.10
C LYS A 23 -20.76 2.13 -2.39
N MET A 24 -20.56 2.89 -1.31
CA MET A 24 -21.63 3.52 -0.55
C MET A 24 -22.37 4.57 -1.38
N LEU A 25 -21.65 5.46 -2.09
CA LEU A 25 -22.25 6.44 -3.00
C LEU A 25 -22.97 5.76 -4.17
N ASN A 26 -22.39 4.71 -4.75
CA ASN A 26 -23.03 3.95 -5.83
C ASN A 26 -24.36 3.31 -5.36
N THR A 27 -24.37 2.77 -4.14
CA THR A 27 -25.58 2.16 -3.57
C THR A 27 -26.65 3.21 -3.27
N CYS A 28 -26.26 4.38 -2.75
CA CYS A 28 -27.17 5.52 -2.56
C CYS A 28 -27.79 5.97 -3.90
N TYR A 29 -26.97 6.06 -4.95
CA TYR A 29 -27.42 6.45 -6.28
C TYR A 29 -28.44 5.47 -6.86
N ARG A 30 -28.22 4.15 -6.69
CA ARG A 30 -29.11 3.10 -7.21
C ARG A 30 -30.46 3.04 -6.50
N ILE A 31 -30.52 3.36 -5.21
CA ILE A 31 -31.73 3.22 -4.39
C ILE A 31 -32.53 4.53 -4.34
N LEU A 32 -31.86 5.68 -4.13
CA LEU A 32 -32.53 6.96 -3.87
C LEU A 32 -32.38 7.98 -5.02
N GLY A 33 -31.56 7.69 -6.03
CA GLY A 33 -31.34 8.57 -7.19
C GLY A 33 -30.38 9.74 -6.93
N LEU A 34 -30.40 10.73 -7.83
CA LEU A 34 -29.38 11.78 -7.92
C LEU A 34 -29.40 12.77 -6.73
N LYS A 35 -30.55 13.41 -6.47
CA LYS A 35 -30.68 14.47 -5.45
C LYS A 35 -30.18 14.07 -4.06
N PRO A 36 -30.63 12.94 -3.46
CA PRO A 36 -30.17 12.53 -2.14
C PRO A 36 -28.70 12.08 -2.14
N THR A 37 -28.19 11.58 -3.26
CA THR A 37 -26.77 11.19 -3.38
C THR A 37 -25.84 12.39 -3.33
N VAL A 38 -26.21 13.51 -3.96
CA VAL A 38 -25.40 14.76 -3.91
C VAL A 38 -25.35 15.31 -2.49
N ILE A 39 -26.51 15.41 -1.82
CA ILE A 39 -26.58 15.88 -0.42
C ILE A 39 -25.74 14.98 0.49
N PHE A 40 -25.79 13.66 0.26
CA PHE A 40 -25.02 12.70 1.04
C PHE A 40 -23.50 12.80 0.80
N ALA A 41 -23.08 13.05 -0.44
CA ALA A 41 -21.68 13.26 -0.78
C ALA A 41 -21.12 14.51 -0.07
N ASP A 42 -21.86 15.62 -0.07
CA ASP A 42 -21.47 16.84 0.63
C ASP A 42 -21.34 16.61 2.14
N GLN A 43 -22.32 15.95 2.75
CA GLN A 43 -22.27 15.65 4.18
C GLN A 43 -21.11 14.72 4.56
N THR A 44 -20.79 13.74 3.69
CA THR A 44 -19.63 12.85 3.88
C THR A 44 -18.32 13.64 3.79
N MET A 45 -18.23 14.60 2.86
CA MET A 45 -17.07 15.47 2.73
C MET A 45 -16.87 16.34 3.99
N TYR A 46 -17.91 17.05 4.46
CA TYR A 46 -17.80 17.90 5.65
C TYR A 46 -17.43 17.12 6.90
N THR A 47 -18.04 15.95 7.10
CA THR A 47 -17.68 15.09 8.23
C THR A 47 -16.25 14.57 8.11
N GLY A 48 -15.84 14.13 6.92
CA GLY A 48 -14.47 13.70 6.65
C GLY A 48 -13.43 14.77 7.01
N PHE A 49 -13.63 16.02 6.56
CA PHE A 49 -12.72 17.12 6.92
C PHE A 49 -12.71 17.44 8.41
N ALA A 50 -13.88 17.46 9.06
CA ALA A 50 -13.96 17.73 10.50
C ALA A 50 -13.26 16.66 11.34
N TYR A 51 -13.44 15.38 10.99
CA TYR A 51 -12.80 14.28 11.71
C TYR A 51 -11.31 14.15 11.37
N ALA A 52 -10.90 14.40 10.12
CA ALA A 52 -9.48 14.40 9.74
C ALA A 52 -8.70 15.53 10.42
N ALA A 53 -9.29 16.74 10.51
CA ALA A 53 -8.69 17.84 11.26
C ALA A 53 -8.62 17.52 12.77
N ARG A 54 -9.64 16.85 13.31
CA ARG A 54 -9.65 16.43 14.73
C ARG A 54 -8.71 15.29 15.03
N SER A 55 -8.49 14.35 14.10
CA SER A 55 -7.57 13.23 14.30
C SER A 55 -6.11 13.67 14.32
N GLY A 56 -5.80 14.86 13.79
CA GLY A 56 -4.45 15.45 13.89
C GLY A 56 -3.37 14.54 13.30
N ALA A 57 -3.72 13.78 12.25
CA ALA A 57 -2.77 12.87 11.60
C ALA A 57 -1.59 13.69 11.07
N SER A 58 -0.43 13.47 11.66
CA SER A 58 0.82 14.14 11.33
C SER A 58 1.83 13.07 10.96
N VAL A 59 2.55 13.28 9.86
CA VAL A 59 3.63 12.39 9.44
C VAL A 59 4.92 12.97 9.99
N GLY A 60 5.50 12.27 10.96
CA GLY A 60 6.81 12.58 11.53
C GLY A 60 7.91 11.78 10.84
N ILE A 61 9.17 12.16 11.07
CA ILE A 61 10.31 11.36 10.61
C ILE A 61 10.38 10.01 11.33
N ASP A 62 9.81 9.92 12.53
CA ASP A 62 9.69 8.67 13.31
C ASP A 62 8.63 7.71 12.76
N ASP A 63 7.80 8.13 11.80
CA ASP A 63 6.83 7.28 11.09
C ASP A 63 7.50 6.48 9.95
N MET A 64 8.77 6.79 9.62
CA MET A 64 9.60 5.95 8.76
C MET A 64 10.27 4.85 9.58
N VAL A 65 9.53 3.75 9.78
CA VAL A 65 10.12 2.52 10.32
C VAL A 65 11.01 1.91 9.22
N ILE A 66 12.33 1.94 9.44
CA ILE A 66 13.27 1.19 8.60
C ILE A 66 13.32 -0.24 9.15
N PRO A 67 12.89 -1.27 8.40
CA PRO A 67 12.94 -2.64 8.89
C PRO A 67 14.39 -3.07 9.11
N GLU A 68 14.71 -3.56 10.32
CA GLU A 68 16.07 -4.00 10.67
C GLU A 68 16.56 -5.15 9.76
N LYS A 69 15.61 -5.97 9.28
CA LYS A 69 15.84 -7.07 8.33
C LYS A 69 16.40 -6.61 6.98
N LYS A 70 16.27 -5.33 6.63
CA LYS A 70 16.83 -4.77 5.39
C LYS A 70 18.34 -4.96 5.32
N HIS A 71 19.05 -4.82 6.43
CA HIS A 71 20.50 -5.00 6.46
C HIS A 71 20.90 -6.46 6.20
N GLU A 72 20.16 -7.41 6.76
CA GLU A 72 20.40 -8.84 6.54
C GLU A 72 20.14 -9.23 5.08
N ILE A 73 19.02 -8.78 4.50
CA ILE A 73 18.65 -9.05 3.10
C ILE A 73 19.69 -8.45 2.13
N ILE A 74 20.19 -7.25 2.41
CA ILE A 74 21.24 -6.63 1.59
C ILE A 74 22.54 -7.42 1.71
N SER A 75 22.94 -7.81 2.93
CA SER A 75 24.17 -8.58 3.14
C SER A 75 24.12 -9.95 2.45
N GLU A 76 22.97 -10.62 2.44
CA GLU A 76 22.76 -11.89 1.73
C GLU A 76 22.86 -11.70 0.21
N ALA A 77 22.18 -10.68 -0.32
CA ALA A 77 22.25 -10.35 -1.75
C ALA A 77 23.68 -9.97 -2.20
N GLU A 78 24.43 -9.24 -1.38
CA GLU A 78 25.84 -8.90 -1.65
C GLU A 78 26.73 -10.15 -1.66
N ALA A 79 26.48 -11.11 -0.76
CA ALA A 79 27.21 -12.38 -0.73
C ALA A 79 26.94 -13.22 -2.00
N GLU A 80 25.68 -13.33 -2.43
CA GLU A 80 25.33 -14.03 -3.67
C GLU A 80 25.97 -13.38 -4.91
N VAL A 81 25.99 -12.04 -4.97
CA VAL A 81 26.67 -11.32 -6.07
C VAL A 81 28.18 -11.56 -6.04
N ALA A 82 28.79 -11.64 -4.86
CA ALA A 82 30.21 -11.94 -4.72
C ALA A 82 30.56 -13.36 -5.22
N GLU A 83 29.74 -14.37 -4.89
CA GLU A 83 29.91 -15.74 -5.40
C GLU A 83 29.80 -15.79 -6.94
N ILE A 84 28.83 -15.08 -7.52
CA ILE A 84 28.68 -15.00 -8.98
C ILE A 84 29.89 -14.32 -9.62
N GLN A 85 30.45 -13.31 -8.96
CA GLN A 85 31.66 -12.63 -9.44
C GLN A 85 32.89 -13.55 -9.40
N GLU A 86 33.01 -14.41 -8.39
CA GLU A 86 34.08 -15.43 -8.30
C GLU A 86 33.92 -16.53 -9.36
N GLN A 87 32.69 -17.00 -9.60
CA GLN A 87 32.38 -17.95 -10.66
C GLN A 87 32.68 -17.36 -12.05
N PHE A 88 32.46 -16.06 -12.23
CA PHE A 88 32.82 -15.35 -13.46
C PHE A 88 34.35 -15.27 -13.65
N GLN A 89 35.11 -14.97 -12.59
CA GLN A 89 36.58 -14.99 -12.65
C GLN A 89 37.14 -16.39 -12.97
N SER A 90 36.47 -17.43 -12.47
CA SER A 90 36.82 -18.83 -12.73
C SER A 90 36.42 -19.30 -14.14
N GLY A 91 35.78 -18.45 -14.95
CA GLY A 91 35.36 -18.76 -16.32
C GLY A 91 34.16 -19.71 -16.43
N LEU A 92 33.43 -19.95 -15.32
CA LEU A 92 32.29 -20.87 -15.27
C LEU A 92 30.99 -20.25 -15.81
N VAL A 93 30.90 -18.93 -15.92
CA VAL A 93 29.68 -18.20 -16.31
C VAL A 93 29.99 -17.17 -17.39
N THR A 94 29.05 -17.00 -18.33
CA THR A 94 29.17 -15.98 -19.39
C THR A 94 28.67 -14.61 -18.92
N ALA A 95 29.16 -13.53 -19.55
CA ALA A 95 28.78 -12.16 -19.17
C ALA A 95 27.26 -11.88 -19.25
N GLY A 96 26.55 -12.57 -20.16
CA GLY A 96 25.09 -12.46 -20.31
C GLY A 96 24.30 -13.11 -19.18
N GLU A 97 24.73 -14.29 -18.71
CA GLU A 97 24.11 -14.98 -17.57
C GLU A 97 24.37 -14.24 -16.26
N ARG A 98 25.57 -13.64 -16.11
CA ARG A 98 25.90 -12.79 -14.95
C ARG A 98 24.91 -11.64 -14.80
N TYR A 99 24.60 -10.92 -15.88
CA TYR A 99 23.72 -9.75 -15.84
C TYR A 99 22.30 -10.13 -15.41
N ASN A 100 21.74 -11.22 -15.97
CA ASN A 100 20.40 -11.68 -15.62
C ASN A 100 20.31 -12.13 -14.16
N LYS A 101 21.31 -12.84 -13.64
CA LYS A 101 21.32 -13.28 -12.24
C LYS A 101 21.44 -12.12 -11.26
N VAL A 102 22.32 -11.14 -11.53
CA VAL A 102 22.47 -9.97 -10.65
C VAL A 102 21.19 -9.14 -10.59
N ILE A 103 20.51 -8.94 -11.72
CA ILE A 103 19.23 -8.23 -11.75
C ILE A 103 18.14 -8.99 -10.99
N ASP A 104 18.11 -10.32 -11.09
CA ASP A 104 17.12 -11.14 -10.37
C ASP A 104 17.34 -11.11 -8.84
N ILE A 105 18.59 -11.15 -8.39
CA ILE A 105 18.97 -11.05 -6.97
C ILE A 105 18.58 -9.68 -6.40
N LEU A 106 18.92 -8.59 -7.10
CA LEU A 106 18.57 -7.24 -6.68
C LEU A 106 17.04 -7.03 -6.64
N GLY A 107 16.33 -7.52 -7.66
CA GLY A 107 14.87 -7.46 -7.69
C GLY A 107 14.20 -8.33 -6.61
N CYS A 108 14.84 -9.43 -6.18
CA CYS A 108 14.38 -10.25 -5.07
C CYS A 108 14.53 -9.52 -3.73
N GLY A 109 15.68 -8.88 -3.50
CA GLY A 109 15.95 -8.10 -2.29
C GLY A 109 14.95 -6.95 -2.09
N GLU A 110 14.63 -6.21 -3.16
CA GLU A 110 13.63 -5.14 -3.13
C GLU A 110 12.23 -5.65 -2.76
N ARG A 111 11.80 -6.78 -3.33
CA ARG A 111 10.49 -7.39 -3.03
C ARG A 111 10.38 -7.90 -1.60
N SER A 112 11.45 -8.50 -1.07
CA SER A 112 11.50 -9.01 0.30
C SER A 112 11.42 -7.89 1.34
N CYS A 113 12.02 -6.73 1.06
CA CYS A 113 11.90 -5.54 1.91
C CYS A 113 10.45 -5.06 2.02
N ILE A 114 9.72 -4.99 0.90
CA ILE A 114 8.33 -4.48 0.85
C ILE A 114 7.37 -5.37 1.66
N GLN A 115 7.59 -6.70 1.71
CA GLN A 115 6.73 -7.62 2.45
C GLN A 115 6.87 -7.53 3.97
N SER A 116 7.96 -6.94 4.48
CA SER A 116 8.19 -6.75 5.91
C SER A 116 7.54 -5.47 6.47
N ASP A 117 7.08 -4.57 5.60
CA ASP A 117 6.51 -3.26 5.95
C ASP A 117 4.97 -3.31 6.17
N ASP A 118 4.30 -4.43 5.87
CA ASP A 118 2.83 -4.61 5.99
C ASP A 118 2.37 -5.22 7.35
N GLY A 119 3.24 -5.25 8.36
CA GLY A 119 3.02 -5.89 9.66
C GLY A 119 2.62 -4.95 10.79
#